data_AF-A0A4U8WII1-F1
#
_entry.id   AF-A0A4U8WII1-F1
#
_cell.length_a   1.000
_cell.length_b   1.000
_cell.length_c   1.000
_cell.angle_alpha   90.00
_cell.angle_beta   90.00
_cell.angle_gamma   90.00
#
_symmetry.space_group_name_H-M   'P 1'
#
loop_
_entity.id
_entity.type
_entity.pdbx_description
1 polymer ?
#
loop_
_entity_poly.entity_id
_entity_poly.type
_entity_poly.pdbx_seq_one_letter_code
_entity_poly.pdbx_strand_id
1 'polypeptide(L)'
;MSLPLNVSPGHLLSTSAGMGFDQTAFEAALMQAAPGTQTMPAALDEVSAAATAAFNAAAMDFLGVTGDGAFKRRNGGEVLKPVAVQYTATDIASGSTVSSYTLSFM
;
A
#
# COMPACT_ATOMS: atom_id res chain seq x y z
N MET A 1 -30.04 -11.35 11.48
CA MET A 1 -29.80 -12.04 10.19
C MET A 1 -28.64 -11.32 9.51
N SER A 2 -27.41 -11.80 9.64
CA SER A 2 -26.27 -11.18 8.93
C SER A 2 -26.29 -11.69 7.50
N LEU A 3 -26.32 -10.77 6.53
CA LEU A 3 -26.08 -11.13 5.14
C LEU A 3 -24.69 -11.77 5.05
N PRO A 4 -24.53 -12.91 4.34
CA PRO A 4 -23.21 -13.45 4.11
C PRO A 4 -22.38 -12.40 3.37
N LEU A 5 -21.20 -12.10 3.90
CA LEU A 5 -20.21 -11.25 3.25
C LEU A 5 -19.83 -11.92 1.93
N ASN A 6 -20.23 -11.32 0.80
CA ASN A 6 -19.99 -11.88 -0.53
C ASN A 6 -18.55 -11.56 -0.98
N VAL A 7 -17.58 -12.18 -0.31
CA VAL A 7 -16.15 -12.01 -0.60
C VAL A 7 -15.72 -13.16 -1.50
N SER A 8 -15.41 -12.85 -2.76
CA SER A 8 -14.81 -13.81 -3.70
C SER A 8 -13.33 -13.99 -3.36
N PRO A 9 -12.86 -15.21 -3.05
CA PRO A 9 -11.43 -15.45 -2.80
C PRO A 9 -10.54 -15.04 -3.98
N GLY A 10 -11.05 -15.16 -5.22
CA GLY A 10 -10.36 -14.70 -6.42
C GLY A 10 -10.12 -13.19 -6.44
N HIS A 11 -11.04 -12.40 -5.88
CA HIS A 11 -10.85 -10.95 -5.74
C HIS A 11 -9.75 -10.62 -4.73
N LEU A 12 -9.64 -11.38 -3.64
CA LEU A 12 -8.57 -11.17 -2.65
C LEU A 12 -7.19 -11.51 -3.24
N LEU A 13 -7.08 -12.59 -4.01
CA LEU A 13 -5.86 -12.93 -4.74
C LEU A 13 -5.51 -11.86 -5.80
N SER A 14 -6.48 -11.45 -6.61
CA SER A 14 -6.29 -10.39 -7.61
C SER A 14 -5.85 -9.07 -6.96
N THR A 15 -6.48 -8.68 -5.85
CA THR A 15 -6.09 -7.50 -5.06
C THR A 15 -4.68 -7.64 -4.51
N SER A 16 -4.33 -8.80 -3.95
CA SER A 16 -2.98 -9.06 -3.43
C SER A 16 -1.91 -8.97 -4.52
N ALA A 17 -2.21 -9.47 -5.73
CA ALA A 17 -1.32 -9.39 -6.87
C ALA A 17 -1.17 -7.94 -7.35
N GLY A 18 -2.25 -7.16 -7.37
CA GLY A 18 -2.22 -5.72 -7.67
C GLY A 18 -1.50 -4.88 -6.60
N MET A 19 -1.34 -5.41 -5.39
CA MET A 19 -0.49 -4.84 -4.34
C MET A 19 0.98 -5.29 -4.45
N GLY A 20 1.26 -6.28 -5.31
CA GLY A 20 2.60 -6.68 -5.68
C GLY A 20 3.40 -5.48 -6.17
N PHE A 21 4.57 -5.29 -5.57
CA PHE A 21 5.36 -4.10 -5.74
C PHE A 21 6.84 -4.47 -5.72
N ASP A 22 7.58 -3.98 -6.71
CA ASP A 22 9.03 -4.13 -6.74
C ASP A 22 9.65 -3.11 -5.77
N GLN A 23 9.84 -3.57 -4.53
CA GLN A 23 10.38 -2.76 -3.46
C GLN A 23 11.80 -2.29 -3.78
N THR A 24 12.64 -3.14 -4.38
CA THR A 24 14.02 -2.78 -4.71
C THR A 24 14.04 -1.66 -5.74
N ALA A 25 13.23 -1.75 -6.80
CA ALA A 25 13.13 -0.71 -7.81
C ALA A 25 12.60 0.61 -7.23
N PHE A 26 11.63 0.55 -6.32
CA PHE A 26 11.12 1.75 -5.66
C PHE A 26 12.10 2.37 -4.69
N GLU A 27 12.78 1.59 -3.86
CA GLU A 27 13.81 2.11 -2.96
C GLU A 27 14.93 2.78 -3.77
N ALA A 28 15.33 2.19 -4.89
CA ALA A 28 16.28 2.80 -5.81
C ALA A 28 15.76 4.13 -6.40
N ALA A 29 14.49 4.16 -6.85
CA ALA A 29 13.88 5.37 -7.37
C ALA A 29 13.76 6.48 -6.30
N LEU A 30 13.40 6.10 -5.07
CA LEU A 30 13.27 7.03 -3.94
C LEU A 30 14.64 7.60 -3.54
N MET A 31 15.69 6.76 -3.50
CA MET A 31 17.06 7.22 -3.26
C MET A 31 17.56 8.16 -4.36
N GLN A 32 17.18 7.93 -5.63
CA GLN A 32 17.51 8.84 -6.73
C GLN A 32 16.73 10.17 -6.66
N ALA A 33 15.47 10.14 -6.22
CA ALA A 33 14.63 11.33 -6.14
C ALA A 33 14.91 12.20 -4.90
N ALA A 34 15.33 11.59 -3.79
CA ALA A 34 15.50 12.29 -2.50
C ALA A 34 16.41 13.52 -2.57
N PRO A 35 17.58 13.52 -3.24
CA PRO A 35 18.41 14.72 -3.38
C PRO A 35 17.69 15.88 -4.07
N GLY A 36 16.81 15.60 -5.04
CA GLY A 36 16.05 16.62 -5.77
C GLY A 36 14.98 17.33 -4.96
N THR A 37 14.67 16.82 -3.76
CA THR A 37 13.72 17.44 -2.83
C THR A 37 14.37 18.48 -1.89
N GLN A 38 15.71 18.51 -1.84
CA GLN A 38 16.45 19.46 -1.02
C GLN A 38 16.47 20.84 -1.68
N THR A 39 16.08 21.84 -0.93
CA THR A 39 16.07 23.25 -1.35
C THR A 39 17.20 24.01 -0.68
N MET A 40 17.68 25.05 -1.37
CA MET A 40 18.65 26.01 -0.85
C MET A 40 18.00 27.40 -0.79
N PRO A 41 18.48 28.30 0.08
CA PRO A 41 17.96 29.67 0.15
C PRO A 41 18.19 30.40 -1.18
N ALA A 42 17.16 31.08 -1.67
CA ALA A 42 17.24 31.88 -2.90
C ALA A 42 18.10 33.15 -2.72
N ALA A 43 18.15 33.67 -1.49
CA ALA A 43 18.99 34.80 -1.09
C ALA A 43 19.45 34.64 0.37
N LEU A 44 20.40 35.48 0.79
CA LEU A 44 20.98 35.51 2.13
C LEU A 44 20.15 36.39 3.09
N ASP A 45 18.85 36.17 3.12
CA ASP A 45 17.90 36.86 4.00
C ASP A 45 17.12 35.85 4.86
N GLU A 46 16.54 36.34 5.96
CA GLU A 46 15.84 35.51 6.94
C GLU A 46 14.60 34.81 6.37
N VAL A 47 13.90 35.43 5.40
CA VAL A 47 12.71 34.84 4.78
C VAL A 47 13.11 33.70 3.85
N SER A 48 14.16 33.87 3.04
CA SER A 48 14.71 32.81 2.21
C SER A 48 15.19 31.62 3.04
N ALA A 49 15.86 31.87 4.17
CA ALA A 49 16.30 30.81 5.08
C ALA A 49 15.12 30.06 5.70
N ALA A 50 14.09 30.78 6.18
CA ALA A 50 12.90 30.19 6.77
C ALA A 50 12.09 29.37 5.75
N ALA A 51 11.93 29.88 4.53
CA ALA A 51 11.24 29.17 3.44
C ALA A 51 11.94 27.85 3.09
N THR A 52 13.26 27.87 2.93
CA THR A 52 14.07 26.67 2.70
C THR A 52 13.92 25.64 3.82
N ALA A 53 13.97 26.08 5.07
CA ALA A 53 13.78 25.18 6.22
C ALA A 53 12.39 24.50 6.17
N ALA A 54 11.34 25.26 5.86
CA ALA A 54 9.98 24.73 5.73
C ALA A 54 9.85 23.72 4.57
N PHE A 55 10.41 24.03 3.40
CA PHE A 55 10.39 23.12 2.26
C PHE A 55 11.17 21.82 2.54
N ASN A 56 12.35 21.91 3.17
CA ASN A 56 13.15 20.74 3.50
C ASN A 56 12.47 19.86 4.55
N ALA A 57 11.79 20.45 5.53
CA ALA A 57 10.97 19.70 6.49
C ALA A 57 9.81 18.97 5.79
N ALA A 58 9.07 19.66 4.93
CA ALA A 58 7.99 19.06 4.15
C ALA A 58 8.49 17.95 3.21
N ALA A 59 9.66 18.11 2.61
CA ALA A 59 10.30 17.10 1.78
C ALA A 59 10.64 15.83 2.58
N MET A 60 11.19 15.98 3.79
CA MET A 60 11.48 14.84 4.67
C MET A 60 10.20 14.07 5.04
N ASP A 61 9.14 14.78 5.42
CA ASP A 61 7.85 14.17 5.75
C ASP A 61 7.26 13.45 4.52
N PHE A 62 7.30 14.08 3.35
CA PHE A 62 6.81 13.50 2.11
C PHE A 62 7.54 12.20 1.76
N LEU A 63 8.88 12.20 1.81
CA LEU A 63 9.68 11.01 1.54
C LEU A 63 9.41 9.89 2.56
N GLY A 64 9.30 10.24 3.84
CA GLY A 64 8.98 9.31 4.92
C GLY A 64 7.61 8.64 4.74
N VAL A 65 6.56 9.43 4.50
CA VAL A 65 5.19 8.93 4.27
C VAL A 65 5.11 8.08 3.01
N THR A 66 5.79 8.51 1.93
CA THR A 66 5.80 7.78 0.66
C THR A 66 6.47 6.41 0.82
N GLY A 67 7.60 6.35 1.54
CA GLY A 67 8.26 5.10 1.89
C GLY A 67 7.37 4.16 2.70
N ASP A 68 6.81 4.66 3.81
CA ASP A 68 5.93 3.87 4.69
C ASP A 68 4.67 3.37 3.97
N GLY A 69 4.06 4.19 3.10
CA GLY A 69 2.93 3.80 2.27
C GLY A 69 3.24 2.63 1.35
N ALA A 70 4.42 2.62 0.73
CA ALA A 70 4.88 1.51 -0.11
C ALA A 70 5.07 0.21 0.69
N PHE A 71 5.67 0.29 1.89
CA PHE A 71 5.80 -0.85 2.79
C PHE A 71 4.44 -1.41 3.21
N LYS A 72 3.49 -0.54 3.58
CA LYS A 72 2.14 -0.93 3.95
C LYS A 72 1.42 -1.62 2.80
N ARG A 73 1.56 -1.14 1.55
CA ARG A 73 0.99 -1.78 0.36
C ARG A 73 1.54 -3.20 0.17
N ARG A 74 2.86 -3.37 0.22
CA ARG A 74 3.52 -4.68 0.10
C ARG A 74 3.03 -5.64 1.19
N ASN A 75 3.07 -5.20 2.44
CA ASN A 75 2.67 -6.01 3.58
C ASN A 75 1.18 -6.38 3.53
N GLY A 76 0.32 -5.45 3.11
CA GLY A 76 -1.10 -5.72 2.86
C GLY A 76 -1.30 -6.82 1.82
N GLY A 77 -0.55 -6.78 0.72
CA GLY A 77 -0.55 -7.83 -0.30
C GLY A 77 -0.16 -9.20 0.26
N GLU A 78 0.92 -9.28 1.06
CA GLU A 78 1.34 -10.55 1.68
C GLU A 78 0.33 -11.09 2.69
N VAL A 79 -0.37 -10.22 3.43
CA VAL A 79 -1.44 -10.63 4.37
C VAL A 79 -2.68 -11.13 3.63
N LEU A 80 -3.02 -10.57 2.47
CA LEU A 80 -4.21 -10.97 1.72
C LEU A 80 -4.10 -12.37 1.09
N LYS A 81 -2.89 -12.83 0.73
CA LYS A 81 -2.69 -14.16 0.13
C LYS A 81 -3.19 -15.33 1.01
N PRO A 82 -2.75 -15.49 2.28
CA PRO A 82 -3.23 -16.58 3.13
C PRO A 82 -4.72 -16.44 3.47
N VAL A 83 -5.22 -15.20 3.61
CA VAL A 83 -6.65 -14.93 3.83
C VAL A 83 -7.47 -15.45 2.66
N ALA A 84 -7.05 -15.23 1.42
CA ALA A 84 -7.76 -15.72 0.24
C ALA A 84 -7.81 -17.26 0.18
N VAL A 85 -6.70 -17.93 0.53
CA VAL A 85 -6.66 -19.40 0.60
C VAL A 85 -7.59 -19.90 1.68
N GLN A 86 -7.55 -19.31 2.88
CA GLN A 86 -8.44 -19.68 3.97
C GLN A 86 -9.90 -19.50 3.56
N TYR A 87 -10.28 -18.35 3.01
CA TYR A 87 -11.65 -18.09 2.52
C TYR A 87 -12.11 -19.07 1.42
N THR A 88 -11.19 -19.67 0.67
CA THR A 88 -11.50 -20.72 -0.31
C THR A 88 -11.81 -22.07 0.36
N ALA A 89 -11.16 -22.37 1.49
CA ALA A 89 -11.37 -23.58 2.26
C ALA A 89 -12.54 -23.47 3.25
N THR A 90 -12.61 -22.35 3.98
CA THR A 90 -13.55 -22.05 5.06
C THR A 90 -13.68 -20.54 5.27
N ASP A 91 -14.87 -20.06 5.58
CA ASP A 91 -15.09 -18.65 5.92
C ASP A 91 -14.35 -18.32 7.23
N ILE A 92 -13.56 -17.24 7.23
CA ILE A 92 -12.66 -16.91 8.35
C ILE A 92 -13.43 -16.43 9.58
N ALA A 93 -14.62 -15.85 9.39
CA ALA A 93 -15.43 -15.34 10.49
C ALA A 93 -16.28 -16.43 11.16
N SER A 94 -16.77 -17.39 10.38
CA SER A 94 -17.73 -18.41 10.82
C SER A 94 -17.19 -19.83 10.84
N GLY A 95 -16.01 -20.10 10.26
CA GLY A 95 -15.39 -21.42 10.17
C GLY A 95 -16.13 -22.41 9.25
N SER A 96 -17.20 -21.98 8.59
CA SER A 96 -18.01 -22.82 7.72
C SER A 96 -17.37 -23.00 6.34
N THR A 97 -17.57 -24.15 5.69
CA THR A 97 -17.09 -24.35 4.31
C THR A 97 -17.73 -23.33 3.37
N VAL A 98 -16.91 -22.59 2.61
CA VAL A 98 -17.39 -21.68 1.57
C VAL A 98 -17.69 -22.51 0.34
N SER A 99 -18.97 -22.84 0.10
CA SER A 99 -19.36 -23.40 -1.20
C SER A 99 -18.96 -22.42 -2.29
N SER A 100 -18.10 -22.86 -3.21
CA SER A 100 -17.80 -22.11 -4.42
C SER A 100 -19.12 -21.70 -5.05
N TYR A 101 -19.26 -20.43 -5.42
CA TYR A 101 -20.38 -19.94 -6.23
C TYR A 101 -20.43 -20.76 -7.52
N THR A 102 -21.18 -21.86 -7.51
CA THR A 102 -21.61 -22.50 -8.75
C THR A 102 -22.63 -21.54 -9.33
N LEU A 103 -22.22 -20.77 -10.33
CA LEU A 103 -23.15 -20.12 -11.23
C LEU A 103 -23.98 -21.23 -11.87
N SER A 104 -25.12 -21.57 -11.25
CA SER A 104 -26.15 -22.35 -11.92
C SER A 104 -26.79 -21.41 -12.94
N PHE A 105 -26.25 -21.42 -14.16
CA PHE A 105 -27.02 -21.04 -15.33
C PHE A 105 -28.09 -22.12 -15.51
N MET A 106 -29.29 -21.85 -15.02
CA MET A 106 -30.53 -22.44 -15.53
C MET A 106 -31.04 -21.58 -16.68
#